data_AF-A0AA35TE45-F1
#
_entry.id   AF-A0AA35TE45-F1
#
_cell.length_a   1.000
_cell.length_b   1.000
_cell.length_c   1.000
_cell.angle_alpha   90.00
_cell.angle_beta   90.00
_cell.angle_gamma   90.00
#
_symmetry.space_group_name_H-M   'P 1'
#
loop_
_entity.id
_entity.type
_entity.pdbx_description
1 polymer ?
#
loop_
_entity_poly.entity_id
_entity_poly.type
_entity_poly.pdbx_seq_one_letter_code
_entity_poly.pdbx_strand_id
1 'polypeptide(L)'
;MKRTVLLVLCLVTLSNVQLGRSQIDVVRIAAAVYEAIGPALETIEKDMKNMKSDIAILSQKVDNLTEEVDTRLGSLNESMRDDFSVVERGLNGLNSRANMICDKIDDLPVYTCGGTANWRRAVYLDMTDPNTSCPSGWQLTRYSKRTCGRVSPGSETCDSVFFPVSGGPYSQVCGRIRAYQY
;
A
#
# COMPACT_ATOMS: atom_id res chain seq x y z
N MET A 1 55.41 22.73 -30.53
CA MET A 1 55.81 24.14 -30.71
C MET A 1 57.32 24.39 -30.71
N LYS A 2 58.13 23.77 -29.83
CA LYS A 2 59.61 23.93 -29.80
C LYS A 2 60.33 23.77 -31.15
N ARG A 3 59.95 22.78 -31.97
CA ARG A 3 60.59 22.53 -33.28
C ARG A 3 60.33 23.64 -34.30
N THR A 4 59.13 24.19 -34.31
CA THR A 4 58.72 25.23 -35.26
C THR A 4 59.43 26.56 -34.97
N VAL A 5 59.63 26.88 -33.68
CA VAL A 5 60.31 28.11 -33.26
C VAL A 5 61.83 28.02 -33.43
N LEU A 6 62.44 26.86 -33.13
CA LEU A 6 63.85 26.63 -33.47
C LEU A 6 64.10 26.75 -34.98
N LEU A 7 63.18 26.26 -35.80
CA LEU A 7 63.25 26.41 -37.26
C LEU A 7 63.20 27.87 -37.70
N VAL A 8 62.33 28.70 -37.11
CA VAL A 8 62.22 30.13 -37.43
C VAL A 8 63.47 30.90 -36.98
N LEU A 9 63.97 30.66 -35.76
CA LEU A 9 65.22 31.26 -35.28
C LEU A 9 66.42 30.84 -36.12
N CYS A 10 66.49 29.57 -36.54
CA CYS A 10 67.57 29.06 -37.38
C CYS A 10 67.51 29.60 -38.82
N LEU A 11 66.30 29.76 -39.39
CA LEU A 11 66.10 30.41 -40.69
C LEU A 11 66.50 31.89 -40.65
N VAL A 12 66.24 32.58 -39.53
CA VAL A 12 66.62 33.98 -39.33
C VAL A 12 68.14 34.14 -39.14
N THR A 13 68.81 33.22 -38.43
CA THR A 13 70.28 33.25 -38.30
C THR A 13 70.99 32.91 -39.61
N LEU A 14 70.42 32.04 -40.43
CA LEU A 14 70.90 31.76 -41.80
C LEU A 14 70.68 32.97 -42.75
N SER A 15 69.70 33.83 -42.47
CA SER A 15 69.39 35.04 -43.27
C SER A 15 70.19 36.29 -42.85
N ASN A 16 70.95 36.23 -41.75
CA ASN A 16 71.73 37.35 -41.18
C ASN A 16 72.88 37.87 -42.06
N VAL A 17 73.11 37.31 -43.24
CA VAL A 17 74.12 37.83 -44.18
C VAL A 17 73.66 39.17 -44.80
N GLN A 18 72.39 39.58 -44.71
CA GLN A 18 71.89 40.79 -45.40
C GLN A 18 70.67 41.50 -44.74
N LEU A 19 70.57 41.53 -43.41
CA LEU A 19 69.43 42.16 -42.71
C LEU A 19 69.75 43.59 -42.23
N GLY A 20 69.00 44.59 -42.71
CA GLY A 20 69.12 45.99 -42.29
C GLY A 20 68.64 46.25 -40.85
N ARG A 21 69.08 47.36 -40.23
CA ARG A 21 68.85 47.74 -38.81
C ARG A 21 67.43 47.49 -38.28
N SER A 22 66.40 47.75 -39.09
CA SER A 22 64.98 47.53 -38.73
C SER A 22 64.63 46.06 -38.46
N GLN A 23 65.29 45.10 -39.12
CA GLN A 23 65.00 43.68 -38.94
C GLN A 23 65.65 43.12 -37.66
N ILE A 24 66.76 43.70 -37.19
CA ILE A 24 67.47 43.28 -35.98
C ILE A 24 66.62 43.55 -34.72
N ASP A 25 65.91 44.68 -34.69
CA ASP A 25 65.04 45.02 -33.56
C ASP A 25 63.83 44.08 -33.45
N VAL A 26 63.28 43.64 -34.59
CA VAL A 26 62.18 42.65 -34.62
C VAL A 26 62.63 41.31 -34.01
N VAL A 27 63.86 40.88 -34.28
CA VAL A 27 64.42 39.63 -33.72
C VAL A 27 64.65 39.73 -32.22
N ARG A 28 65.14 40.87 -31.73
CA ARG A 28 65.32 41.10 -30.28
C ARG A 28 64.00 41.13 -29.52
N ILE A 29 62.99 41.78 -30.09
CA ILE A 29 61.64 41.80 -29.53
C ILE A 29 61.07 40.38 -29.50
N ALA A 30 61.21 39.61 -30.59
CA ALA A 30 60.73 38.23 -30.64
C ALA A 30 61.41 37.32 -29.58
N ALA A 31 62.72 37.48 -29.36
CA ALA A 31 63.45 36.72 -28.34
C ALA A 31 62.99 37.08 -26.92
N ALA A 32 62.84 38.37 -26.62
CA ALA A 32 62.35 38.83 -25.32
C ALA A 32 60.90 38.36 -25.03
N VAL A 33 60.05 38.36 -26.05
CA VAL A 33 58.68 37.83 -25.97
C VAL A 33 58.70 36.33 -25.69
N TYR A 34 59.61 35.57 -26.31
CA TYR A 34 59.71 34.13 -26.09
C TYR A 34 60.24 33.78 -24.70
N GLU A 35 61.24 34.50 -24.19
CA GLU A 35 61.73 34.31 -22.82
C GLU A 35 60.67 34.66 -21.77
N ALA A 36 59.85 35.68 -22.04
CA ALA A 36 58.77 36.07 -21.14
C ALA A 36 57.58 35.09 -21.16
N ILE A 37 57.20 34.57 -22.34
CA ILE A 37 55.96 33.78 -22.52
C ILE A 37 56.21 32.26 -22.49
N GLY A 38 57.39 31.80 -22.89
CA GLY A 38 57.72 30.38 -23.01
C GLY A 38 57.45 29.55 -21.74
N PRO A 39 57.93 29.96 -20.56
CA PRO A 39 57.70 29.23 -19.31
C PRO A 39 56.21 29.16 -18.92
N ALA A 40 55.45 30.23 -19.19
CA ALA A 40 54.02 30.26 -18.94
C ALA A 40 53.27 29.27 -19.84
N LEU A 41 53.67 29.16 -21.11
CA LEU A 41 53.10 28.21 -22.06
C LEU A 41 53.35 26.75 -21.65
N GLU A 42 54.57 26.42 -21.18
CA GLU A 42 54.89 25.08 -20.68
C GLU A 42 54.10 24.72 -19.41
N THR A 43 53.86 25.70 -18.54
CA THR A 43 53.03 25.53 -17.34
C THR A 43 51.58 25.22 -17.72
N ILE A 44 51.02 25.99 -18.66
CA ILE A 44 49.67 25.76 -19.20
C ILE A 44 49.55 24.37 -19.83
N GLU A 45 50.53 23.94 -20.64
CA GLU A 45 50.52 22.60 -21.25
C GLU A 45 50.52 21.48 -20.19
N LYS A 46 51.30 21.65 -19.11
CA LYS A 46 51.35 20.70 -18.00
C LYS A 46 50.01 20.64 -17.27
N ASP A 47 49.44 21.80 -16.94
CA ASP A 47 48.17 21.87 -16.22
C ASP A 47 47.03 21.30 -17.06
N MET A 48 47.00 21.56 -18.37
CA MET A 48 46.05 20.94 -19.30
C MET A 48 46.17 19.41 -19.32
N LYS A 49 47.40 18.87 -19.27
CA LYS A 49 47.62 17.42 -19.24
C LYS A 49 47.12 16.81 -17.93
N ASN A 50 47.35 17.48 -16.81
CA ASN A 50 46.85 17.06 -15.50
C ASN A 50 45.32 17.11 -15.46
N MET A 51 44.71 18.22 -15.90
CA MET A 51 43.25 18.36 -15.98
C MET A 51 42.62 17.28 -16.85
N LYS A 52 43.24 16.92 -17.98
CA LYS A 52 42.75 15.82 -18.83
C LYS A 52 42.73 14.48 -18.09
N SER A 53 43.75 14.23 -17.25
CA SER A 53 43.79 13.04 -16.40
C SER A 53 42.68 13.05 -15.35
N ASP A 54 42.47 14.18 -14.69
CA ASP A 54 41.44 14.33 -13.66
C ASP A 54 40.04 14.17 -14.23
N ILE A 55 39.77 14.72 -15.42
CA ILE A 55 38.50 14.56 -16.14
C ILE A 55 38.24 13.08 -16.46
N ALA A 56 39.27 12.32 -16.87
CA ALA A 56 39.09 10.90 -17.16
C ALA A 56 38.71 10.10 -15.90
N ILE A 57 39.35 10.40 -14.77
CA ILE A 57 39.03 9.79 -13.47
C ILE A 57 37.61 10.16 -13.03
N LEU A 58 37.23 11.43 -13.18
CA LEU A 58 35.89 11.90 -12.83
C LEU A 58 34.81 11.25 -13.69
N SER A 59 35.05 11.11 -15.00
CA SER A 59 34.14 10.40 -15.90
C SER A 59 33.89 8.98 -15.41
N GLN A 60 34.95 8.24 -15.09
CA GLN A 60 34.82 6.86 -14.61
C GLN A 60 34.08 6.78 -13.27
N LYS A 61 34.29 7.74 -12.37
CA LYS A 61 33.53 7.80 -11.11
C LYS A 61 32.04 8.06 -11.34
N VAL A 62 31.70 8.92 -12.29
CA VAL A 62 30.30 9.18 -12.66
C VAL A 62 29.65 7.93 -13.24
N ASP A 63 30.35 7.20 -14.10
CA ASP A 63 29.85 5.95 -14.68
C ASP A 63 29.58 4.90 -13.59
N ASN A 64 30.53 4.68 -12.69
CA ASN A 64 30.37 3.74 -11.57
C ASN A 64 29.23 4.15 -10.62
N LEU A 65 29.10 5.45 -10.32
CA LEU A 65 28.02 5.95 -9.47
C LEU A 65 26.66 5.78 -10.14
N THR A 66 26.58 5.96 -11.45
CA THR A 66 25.35 5.75 -12.23
C THR A 66 24.91 4.30 -12.13
N GLU A 67 25.83 3.35 -12.32
CA GLU A 67 25.55 1.92 -12.19
C GLU A 67 25.12 1.52 -10.76
N GLU A 68 25.77 2.09 -9.73
CA GLU A 68 25.37 1.85 -8.34
C GLU A 68 23.96 2.36 -8.05
N VAL A 69 23.63 3.57 -8.53
CA VAL A 69 22.30 4.15 -8.37
C VAL A 69 21.24 3.29 -9.07
N ASP A 70 21.49 2.86 -10.31
CA ASP A 70 20.57 2.01 -11.07
C ASP A 70 20.33 0.66 -10.37
N THR A 71 21.39 0.04 -9.85
CA THR A 71 21.28 -1.22 -9.11
C THR A 71 20.45 -1.06 -7.83
N ARG A 72 20.70 0.00 -7.06
CA ARG A 72 19.96 0.30 -5.82
C ARG A 72 18.49 0.58 -6.11
N LEU A 73 18.20 1.38 -7.14
CA LEU A 73 16.83 1.68 -7.56
C LEU A 73 16.09 0.41 -8.02
N GLY A 74 16.75 -0.48 -8.76
CA GLY A 74 16.19 -1.77 -9.17
C GLY A 74 15.77 -2.62 -7.95
N SER A 75 16.70 -2.83 -7.02
CA SER A 75 16.45 -3.63 -5.81
C SER A 75 15.35 -3.03 -4.93
N LEU A 76 15.30 -1.70 -4.79
CA LEU A 76 14.25 -1.01 -4.04
C LEU A 76 12.88 -1.20 -4.69
N ASN A 77 12.79 -1.08 -6.02
CA ASN A 77 11.55 -1.26 -6.75
C ASN A 77 10.99 -2.68 -6.63
N GLU A 78 11.86 -3.69 -6.69
CA GLU A 78 11.46 -5.10 -6.49
C GLU A 78 10.96 -5.35 -5.06
N SER A 79 11.70 -4.87 -4.05
CA SER A 79 11.26 -4.98 -2.65
C SER A 79 9.91 -4.31 -2.41
N MET A 80 9.71 -3.10 -2.93
CA MET A 80 8.44 -2.38 -2.80
C MET A 80 7.28 -3.12 -3.45
N ARG A 81 7.52 -3.72 -4.63
CA ARG A 81 6.52 -4.52 -5.35
C ARG A 81 6.13 -5.76 -4.54
N ASP A 82 7.09 -6.43 -3.93
CA ASP A 82 6.83 -7.62 -3.12
C ASP A 82 6.03 -7.29 -1.86
N ASP A 83 6.40 -6.22 -1.14
CA ASP A 83 5.66 -5.76 0.03
C ASP A 83 4.22 -5.37 -0.32
N PHE A 84 4.02 -4.67 -1.44
CA PHE A 84 2.68 -4.30 -1.91
C PHE A 84 1.83 -5.54 -2.22
N SER A 85 2.42 -6.59 -2.78
CA SER A 85 1.71 -7.85 -3.07
C SER A 85 1.21 -8.58 -1.81
N VAL A 86 1.91 -8.43 -0.68
CA VAL A 86 1.48 -9.00 0.60
C VAL A 86 0.26 -8.23 1.12
N VAL A 87 0.31 -6.91 1.05
CA VAL A 87 -0.78 -6.02 1.48
C VAL A 87 -2.04 -6.27 0.65
N GLU A 88 -1.93 -6.36 -0.67
CA GLU A 88 -3.05 -6.62 -1.57
C GLU A 88 -3.73 -7.97 -1.27
N ARG A 89 -2.94 -9.03 -1.05
CA ARG A 89 -3.48 -10.34 -0.64
C ARG A 89 -4.22 -10.25 0.70
N GLY A 90 -3.67 -9.52 1.67
CA GLY A 90 -4.32 -9.29 2.97
C GLY A 90 -5.66 -8.58 2.83
N LEU A 91 -5.73 -7.50 2.04
CA LEU A 91 -6.95 -6.75 1.77
C LEU A 91 -8.01 -7.62 1.08
N ASN A 92 -7.63 -8.39 0.06
CA ASN A 92 -8.55 -9.29 -0.64
C ASN A 92 -9.11 -10.39 0.29
N GLY A 93 -8.28 -10.91 1.21
CA GLY A 93 -8.72 -11.85 2.24
C GLY A 93 -9.70 -11.21 3.24
N LEU A 94 -9.42 -9.99 3.69
CA LEU A 94 -10.33 -9.25 4.58
C LEU A 94 -11.66 -8.92 3.90
N ASN A 95 -11.63 -8.50 2.64
CA ASN A 95 -12.83 -8.21 1.86
C ASN A 95 -13.72 -9.45 1.72
N SER A 96 -13.12 -10.60 1.42
CA SER A 96 -13.85 -11.87 1.33
C SER A 96 -14.53 -12.24 2.67
N ARG A 97 -13.84 -12.03 3.79
CA ARG A 97 -14.39 -12.28 5.14
C ARG A 97 -15.50 -11.30 5.50
N ALA A 98 -15.36 -10.02 5.14
CA ALA A 98 -16.36 -9.00 5.38
C ALA A 98 -17.67 -9.32 4.64
N ASN A 99 -17.58 -9.73 3.37
CA ASN A 99 -18.75 -10.13 2.58
C ASN A 99 -19.50 -11.29 3.24
N MET A 100 -18.79 -12.33 3.69
CA MET A 100 -19.40 -13.47 4.40
C MET A 100 -20.12 -13.05 5.71
N ILE A 101 -19.63 -12.01 6.38
CA ILE A 101 -20.28 -11.48 7.59
C ILE A 101 -21.53 -10.68 7.24
N CYS A 102 -21.47 -9.84 6.20
CA CYS A 102 -22.60 -9.04 5.75
C CYS A 102 -23.79 -9.94 5.38
N ASP A 103 -23.53 -11.00 4.61
CA ASP A 103 -24.57 -11.99 4.23
C ASP A 103 -25.26 -12.60 5.47
N LYS A 104 -24.50 -12.90 6.53
CA LYS A 104 -25.04 -13.47 7.77
C LYS A 104 -25.83 -12.46 8.62
N ILE A 105 -25.53 -11.17 8.50
CA ILE A 105 -26.24 -10.13 9.25
C ILE A 105 -27.62 -9.89 8.62
N ASP A 106 -27.71 -9.88 7.30
CA ASP A 106 -28.96 -9.65 6.58
C ASP A 106 -30.00 -10.74 6.83
N ASP A 107 -29.56 -11.98 7.10
CA ASP A 107 -30.43 -13.12 7.40
C ASP A 107 -30.91 -13.20 8.86
N LEU A 108 -30.46 -12.33 9.77
CA LEU A 108 -30.86 -12.38 11.17
C LEU A 108 -32.13 -11.54 11.42
N PRO A 109 -33.32 -12.15 11.63
CA PRO A 109 -34.49 -11.40 12.03
C PRO A 109 -34.29 -10.80 13.43
N VAL A 110 -34.15 -9.48 13.50
CA VAL A 110 -34.12 -8.74 14.76
C VAL A 110 -35.54 -8.69 15.31
N TYR A 111 -35.85 -9.54 16.30
CA TYR A 111 -37.11 -9.42 17.02
C TYR A 111 -37.00 -8.33 18.09
N THR A 112 -37.96 -7.41 18.09
CA THR A 112 -38.10 -6.40 19.15
C THR A 112 -39.25 -6.77 20.06
N CYS A 113 -39.07 -6.62 21.37
CA CYS A 113 -40.15 -6.77 22.34
C CYS A 113 -40.10 -5.63 23.37
N GLY A 114 -41.23 -4.95 23.58
CA GLY A 114 -41.31 -3.80 24.48
C GLY A 114 -40.37 -2.63 24.13
N GLY A 115 -39.99 -2.47 22.86
CA GLY A 115 -39.04 -1.45 22.40
C GLY A 115 -37.55 -1.81 22.55
N THR A 116 -37.23 -3.00 23.04
CA THR A 116 -35.85 -3.52 23.11
C THR A 116 -35.57 -4.50 21.96
N ALA A 117 -34.39 -4.40 21.35
CA ALA A 117 -33.92 -5.31 20.30
C ALA A 117 -33.26 -6.58 20.89
N ASN A 118 -32.79 -7.48 20.03
CA ASN A 118 -32.09 -8.74 20.38
C ASN A 118 -32.94 -9.82 21.05
N TRP A 119 -34.26 -9.82 20.82
CA TRP A 119 -35.08 -10.97 21.20
C TRP A 119 -34.91 -12.10 20.19
N ARG A 120 -35.02 -13.34 20.67
CA ARG A 120 -35.11 -14.53 19.83
C ARG A 120 -36.50 -15.13 20.02
N ARG A 121 -37.16 -15.50 18.92
CA ARG A 121 -38.46 -16.17 18.95
C ARG A 121 -38.30 -17.55 19.60
N ALA A 122 -38.95 -17.77 20.74
CA ALA A 122 -38.95 -19.07 21.43
C ALA A 122 -40.08 -20.00 20.93
N VAL A 123 -41.25 -19.43 20.65
CA VAL A 123 -42.42 -20.14 20.13
C VAL A 123 -43.29 -19.18 19.32
N TYR A 124 -44.01 -19.69 18.32
CA TYR A 124 -45.09 -18.98 17.64
C TYR A 124 -46.38 -19.77 17.86
N LEU A 125 -47.36 -19.13 18.50
CA LEU A 125 -48.67 -19.72 18.77
C LEU A 125 -49.76 -18.67 18.52
N ASP A 126 -50.47 -18.81 17.40
CA ASP A 126 -51.60 -17.97 17.05
C ASP A 126 -52.87 -18.81 16.89
N MET A 127 -53.69 -18.85 17.93
CA MET A 127 -54.94 -19.60 17.91
C MET A 127 -56.05 -18.95 17.07
N THR A 128 -55.82 -17.76 16.49
CA THR A 128 -56.72 -17.16 15.51
C THR A 128 -56.54 -17.78 14.12
N ASP A 129 -55.36 -18.31 13.81
CA ASP A 129 -55.09 -19.06 12.58
C ASP A 129 -55.70 -20.47 12.67
N PRO A 130 -56.59 -20.86 11.72
CA PRO A 130 -57.18 -22.18 11.72
C PRO A 130 -56.20 -23.34 11.53
N ASN A 131 -55.00 -23.07 11.01
CA ASN A 131 -53.98 -24.09 10.76
C ASN A 131 -53.03 -24.29 11.94
N THR A 132 -53.08 -23.42 12.95
CA THR A 132 -52.23 -23.54 14.13
C THR A 132 -52.74 -24.66 15.06
N SER A 133 -51.86 -25.62 15.34
CA SER A 133 -52.06 -26.73 16.28
C SER A 133 -51.60 -26.37 17.70
N CYS A 134 -52.19 -27.01 18.71
CA CYS A 134 -51.77 -26.81 20.09
C CYS A 134 -50.40 -27.46 20.37
N PRO A 135 -49.58 -26.85 21.25
CA PRO A 135 -48.33 -27.45 21.71
C PRO A 135 -48.55 -28.82 22.37
N SER A 136 -47.49 -29.61 22.46
CA SER A 136 -47.54 -30.92 23.13
C SER A 136 -48.01 -30.79 24.58
N GLY A 137 -48.85 -31.75 25.00
CA GLY A 137 -49.48 -31.76 26.33
C GLY A 137 -50.73 -30.89 26.46
N TRP A 138 -51.14 -30.19 25.41
CA TRP A 138 -52.33 -29.35 25.40
C TRP A 138 -53.28 -29.81 24.28
N GLN A 139 -54.59 -29.72 24.52
CA GLN A 139 -55.60 -30.07 23.52
C GLN A 139 -56.32 -28.84 22.98
N LEU A 140 -56.70 -28.90 21.70
CA LEU A 140 -57.51 -27.88 21.07
C LEU A 140 -58.92 -27.90 21.69
N THR A 141 -59.30 -26.78 22.29
CA THR A 141 -60.64 -26.55 22.85
C THR A 141 -61.39 -25.56 21.96
N ARG A 142 -62.68 -25.83 21.73
CA ARG A 142 -63.55 -25.04 20.85
C ARG A 142 -64.87 -24.70 21.54
N TYR A 143 -64.81 -23.81 22.53
CA TYR A 143 -66.02 -23.24 23.13
C TYR A 143 -66.49 -22.04 22.28
N SER A 144 -66.20 -20.81 22.70
CA SER A 144 -66.48 -19.59 21.92
C SER A 144 -65.32 -19.16 21.01
N LYS A 145 -64.10 -19.63 21.31
CA LYS A 145 -62.87 -19.36 20.57
C LYS A 145 -62.02 -20.63 20.53
N ARG A 146 -61.14 -20.73 19.53
CA ARG A 146 -60.07 -21.74 19.51
C ARG A 146 -59.06 -21.38 20.59
N THR A 147 -58.85 -22.28 21.53
CA THR A 147 -57.87 -22.14 22.60
C THR A 147 -57.15 -23.47 22.79
N CYS A 148 -55.96 -23.43 23.39
CA CYS A 148 -55.32 -24.64 23.88
C CYS A 148 -55.63 -24.76 25.37
N GLY A 149 -56.14 -25.92 25.76
CA GLY A 149 -56.53 -26.24 27.14
C GLY A 149 -55.93 -27.56 27.59
N ARG A 150 -56.19 -27.90 28.86
CA ARG A 150 -55.75 -29.17 29.47
C ARG A 150 -56.42 -30.36 28.79
N VAL A 151 -55.71 -31.49 28.74
CA VAL A 151 -56.22 -32.75 28.15
C VAL A 151 -57.37 -33.35 28.97
N SER A 152 -57.28 -33.29 30.31
CA SER A 152 -58.30 -33.82 31.22
C SER A 152 -59.00 -32.70 32.00
N PRO A 153 -60.25 -32.33 31.66
CA PRO A 153 -61.02 -31.39 32.45
C PRO A 153 -61.45 -32.06 33.76
N GLY A 154 -60.66 -31.90 34.83
CA GLY A 154 -60.99 -32.45 36.15
C GLY A 154 -59.79 -32.79 37.03
N SER A 155 -58.56 -32.79 36.51
CA SER A 155 -57.36 -32.91 37.35
C SER A 155 -56.92 -31.54 37.89
N GLU A 156 -56.57 -31.48 39.18
CA GLU A 156 -56.00 -30.29 39.83
C GLU A 156 -54.53 -30.01 39.39
N THR A 157 -54.05 -30.68 38.34
CA THR A 157 -52.65 -30.64 37.90
C THR A 157 -52.39 -29.52 36.89
N CYS A 158 -51.17 -29.02 36.85
CA CYS A 158 -50.71 -28.09 35.82
C CYS A 158 -49.94 -28.85 34.73
N ASP A 159 -50.35 -28.69 33.47
CA ASP A 159 -49.59 -29.18 32.32
C ASP A 159 -48.62 -28.08 31.84
N SER A 160 -47.34 -28.43 31.69
CA SER A 160 -46.29 -27.54 31.21
C SER A 160 -45.65 -28.08 29.94
N VAL A 161 -45.29 -27.19 29.02
CA VAL A 161 -44.55 -27.51 27.80
C VAL A 161 -43.22 -26.76 27.79
N PHE A 162 -42.15 -27.44 27.37
CA PHE A 162 -40.84 -26.85 27.20
C PHE A 162 -40.58 -26.55 25.72
N PHE A 163 -40.17 -25.31 25.43
CA PHE A 163 -39.76 -24.91 24.08
C PHE A 163 -38.23 -24.77 24.03
N PRO A 164 -37.52 -25.72 23.41
CA PRO A 164 -36.07 -25.61 23.26
C PRO A 164 -35.73 -24.47 22.30
N VAL A 165 -34.94 -23.52 22.76
CA VAL A 165 -34.36 -22.47 21.92
C VAL A 165 -32.91 -22.83 21.66
N SER A 166 -32.48 -22.85 20.40
CA SER A 166 -31.07 -23.11 20.07
C SER A 166 -30.17 -22.07 20.72
N GLY A 167 -29.16 -22.52 21.48
CA GLY A 167 -28.14 -21.67 22.08
C GLY A 167 -28.23 -21.40 23.59
N GLY A 168 -29.06 -22.12 24.35
CA GLY A 168 -29.01 -22.13 25.82
C GLY A 168 -30.32 -21.77 26.53
N PRO A 169 -30.35 -21.80 27.88
CA PRO A 169 -31.52 -21.38 28.65
C PRO A 169 -31.80 -19.89 28.46
N TYR A 170 -33.08 -19.50 28.45
CA TYR A 170 -33.49 -18.10 28.41
C TYR A 170 -33.75 -17.57 29.83
N SER A 171 -33.33 -16.34 30.10
CA SER A 171 -33.53 -15.67 31.40
C SER A 171 -34.84 -14.87 31.48
N GLN A 172 -35.42 -14.51 30.33
CA GLN A 172 -36.61 -13.69 30.21
C GLN A 172 -37.46 -14.14 29.02
N VAL A 173 -38.78 -14.02 29.17
CA VAL A 173 -39.74 -14.25 28.10
C VAL A 173 -40.51 -12.96 27.89
N CYS A 174 -40.60 -12.49 26.65
CA CYS A 174 -41.39 -11.34 26.30
C CYS A 174 -42.44 -11.73 25.26
N GLY A 175 -43.71 -11.40 25.56
CA GLY A 175 -44.85 -11.79 24.75
C GLY A 175 -46.17 -11.46 25.44
N ARG A 176 -47.29 -11.73 24.76
CA ARG A 176 -48.64 -11.53 25.30
C ARG A 176 -49.36 -12.86 25.35
N ILE A 177 -49.66 -13.34 26.56
CA ILE A 177 -50.46 -14.54 26.76
C ILE A 177 -51.91 -14.13 27.06
N ARG A 178 -52.87 -14.76 26.39
CA ARG A 178 -54.30 -14.63 26.69
C ARG A 178 -54.81 -15.98 27.17
N ALA A 179 -55.13 -16.07 28.45
CA ALA A 179 -55.76 -17.24 29.05
C ALA A 179 -57.25 -16.98 29.29
N TYR A 180 -58.04 -18.04 29.31
CA TYR A 180 -59.46 -18.02 29.63
C TYR A 180 -59.71 -19.02 30.75
N GLN A 181 -60.46 -18.60 31.77
CA GLN A 181 -60.96 -19.47 32.82
C GLN A 181 -62.48 -19.61 32.62
N TYR A 182 -62.96 -20.84 32.66
CA TYR A 182 -64.37 -21.19 32.57
C TYR A 182 -64.77 -21.88 33.87
#